data_AF-K2S0V0-F1
#
_entry.id   AF-K2S0V0-F1
#
_cell.length_a   1.000
_cell.length_b   1.000
_cell.length_c   1.000
_cell.angle_alpha   90.00
_cell.angle_beta   90.00
_cell.angle_gamma   90.00
#
_symmetry.space_group_name_H-M   'P 1'
#
loop_
_entity.id
_entity.type
_entity.pdbx_description
1 polymer ?
#
loop_
_entity_poly.entity_id
_entity_poly.type
_entity_poly.pdbx_seq_one_letter_code
_entity_poly.pdbx_strand_id
1 'polypeptide(L)'
;MFELMDALSTSAETFVALDDQNEFRVPASIREVGGVVDAWMFNMISLFPSNSSYADQAANQKNQVDSHFRRSIAAYHLATAKTASPYGNITSIVSLDALAIGTDKSSDDSSASSSN
;
A
#
# COMPACT_ATOMS: atom_id res chain seq x y z
N MET A 1 -7.10 1.17 10.65
CA MET A 1 -7.04 0.44 9.36
C MET A 1 -5.93 0.93 8.46
N PHE A 2 -5.79 2.24 8.23
CA PHE A 2 -4.69 2.79 7.42
C PHE A 2 -3.30 2.39 7.94
N GLU A 3 -3.04 2.60 9.23
CA GLU A 3 -1.77 2.23 9.88
C GLU A 3 -1.49 0.73 9.84
N LEU A 4 -2.52 -0.11 9.92
CA LEU A 4 -2.38 -1.56 9.83
C LEU A 4 -1.99 -2.01 8.41
N MET A 5 -2.68 -1.50 7.39
CA MET A 5 -2.37 -1.81 6.00
C MET A 5 -1.00 -1.28 5.58
N ASP A 6 -0.60 -0.13 6.13
CA ASP A 6 0.72 0.47 5.93
C ASP A 6 1.81 -0.36 6.62
N ALA A 7 1.63 -0.73 7.89
CA ALA A 7 2.56 -1.61 8.59
C ALA A 7 2.71 -2.98 7.89
N LEU A 8 1.62 -3.56 7.39
CA LEU A 8 1.66 -4.78 6.57
C LEU A 8 2.40 -4.57 5.24
N SER A 9 2.22 -3.41 4.60
CA SER A 9 2.93 -3.05 3.38
C SER A 9 4.44 -2.94 3.62
N THR A 10 4.87 -2.26 4.69
CA THR A 10 6.30 -2.08 5.03
C THR A 10 6.97 -3.37 5.48
N SER A 11 6.22 -4.30 6.08
CA SER A 11 6.75 -5.57 6.57
C SER A 11 6.72 -6.70 5.53
N ALA A 12 6.26 -6.43 4.30
CA ALA A 12 6.07 -7.43 3.25
C ALA A 12 7.34 -8.24 2.96
N GLU A 13 8.49 -7.59 2.77
CA GLU A 13 9.77 -8.25 2.51
C GLU A 13 10.20 -9.16 3.66
N THR A 14 10.01 -8.71 4.90
CA THR A 14 10.36 -9.50 6.10
C THR A 14 9.47 -10.73 6.21
N PHE A 15 8.16 -10.60 5.96
CA PHE A 15 7.24 -11.72 6.03
C PHE A 15 7.49 -12.77 4.94
N VAL A 16 7.81 -12.35 3.72
CA VAL A 16 8.18 -13.25 2.63
C VAL A 16 9.51 -13.95 2.93
N ALA A 17 10.50 -13.23 3.44
CA ALA A 17 11.80 -13.83 3.80
C ALA A 17 11.71 -14.87 4.93
N LEU A 18 10.71 -14.77 5.81
CA LEU A 18 10.46 -15.75 6.87
C LEU A 18 9.75 -17.02 6.36
N ASP A 19 8.86 -16.89 5.38
CA ASP A 19 8.17 -18.01 4.73
C ASP A 19 7.68 -17.57 3.34
N ASP A 20 8.19 -18.23 2.29
CA ASP A 20 7.82 -17.96 0.89
C ASP A 20 6.30 -18.11 0.63
N GLN A 21 5.59 -18.92 1.42
CA GLN A 21 4.15 -19.07 1.31
C GLN A 21 3.37 -17.81 1.71
N ASN A 22 4.01 -16.89 2.45
CA ASN A 22 3.39 -15.62 2.86
C ASN A 22 3.13 -14.69 1.68
N GLU A 23 3.80 -14.88 0.55
CA GLU A 23 3.49 -14.23 -0.73
C GLU A 23 2.01 -14.36 -1.10
N PHE A 24 1.41 -15.51 -0.84
CA PHE A 24 0.04 -15.80 -1.25
C PHE A 24 -0.94 -15.74 -0.08
N ARG A 25 -0.52 -16.21 1.09
CA ARG A 25 -1.36 -16.32 2.28
C ARG A 25 -1.72 -14.95 2.85
N VAL A 26 -0.74 -14.05 2.96
CA VAL A 26 -0.99 -12.74 3.56
C VAL A 26 -1.88 -11.88 2.66
N PRO A 27 -1.63 -11.76 1.34
CA PRO A 27 -2.56 -11.07 0.45
C PRO A 27 -3.96 -11.68 0.40
N ALA A 28 -4.11 -13.01 0.52
CA ALA A 28 -5.41 -13.65 0.62
C ALA A 28 -6.18 -13.17 1.87
N SER A 29 -5.52 -13.17 3.04
CA SER A 29 -6.12 -12.67 4.28
C SER A 29 -6.47 -11.18 4.20
N ILE A 30 -5.63 -10.36 3.55
CA ILE A 30 -5.91 -8.94 3.34
C ILE A 30 -7.15 -8.74 2.47
N ARG A 31 -7.38 -9.57 1.44
CA ARG A 31 -8.60 -9.52 0.62
C ARG A 31 -9.84 -9.92 1.42
N GLU A 32 -9.75 -10.94 2.28
CA GLU A 32 -10.87 -11.36 3.14
C GLU A 32 -11.28 -10.25 4.11
N VAL A 33 -10.31 -9.66 4.82
CA VAL A 33 -10.56 -8.52 5.72
C VAL A 33 -11.10 -7.32 4.94
N GLY A 34 -10.56 -7.05 3.75
CA GLY A 34 -11.03 -6.00 2.85
C GLY A 34 -12.51 -6.16 2.50
N GLY A 35 -12.97 -7.38 2.21
CA GLY A 35 -14.38 -7.66 1.92
C GLY A 35 -15.31 -7.42 3.12
N VAL A 36 -14.87 -7.77 4.34
CA VAL A 36 -15.64 -7.49 5.57
C VAL A 36 -15.75 -5.99 5.83
N VAL A 37 -14.65 -5.25 5.65
CA VAL A 37 -14.61 -3.80 5.85
C VAL A 37 -15.44 -3.08 4.80
N ASP A 38 -15.39 -3.53 3.55
CA ASP A 38 -16.21 -3.02 2.45
C ASP A 38 -17.70 -3.15 2.75
N ALA A 39 -18.14 -4.34 3.17
CA ALA A 39 -19.53 -4.59 3.56
C ALA A 39 -19.96 -3.73 4.76
N TRP A 40 -19.08 -3.55 5.74
CA TRP A 40 -19.34 -2.69 6.91
C TRP A 40 -19.46 -1.21 6.50
N MET A 41 -18.57 -0.72 5.64
CA MET A 41 -18.63 0.65 5.13
C MET A 41 -19.85 0.89 4.24
N PHE A 42 -20.24 -0.08 3.42
CA PHE A 42 -21.47 -0.03 2.65
C PHE A 42 -22.70 0.13 3.56
N ASN A 43 -22.77 -0.66 4.64
CA ASN A 43 -23.84 -0.55 5.63
C ASN A 43 -23.83 0.83 6.32
N MET A 44 -22.66 1.33 6.72
CA MET A 44 -22.52 2.66 7.31
C MET A 44 -22.93 3.80 6.37
N ILE A 45 -22.51 3.77 5.11
CA ILE A 45 -22.87 4.78 4.10
C ILE A 45 -24.38 4.79 3.89
N SER A 46 -25.03 3.61 3.90
CA SER A 46 -26.47 3.49 3.70
C SER A 46 -27.33 4.18 4.77
N LEU A 47 -26.76 4.49 5.95
CA LEU A 47 -27.45 5.23 7.00
C LEU A 47 -27.57 6.72 6.70
N PHE A 48 -26.75 7.26 5.80
CA PHE A 48 -26.81 8.67 5.42
C PHE A 48 -27.79 8.87 4.25
N PRO A 49 -28.62 9.92 4.29
CA PRO A 49 -29.42 10.31 3.15
C PRO A 49 -28.53 10.54 1.93
N SER A 50 -28.91 9.99 0.78
CA SER A 50 -28.12 9.99 -0.46
C SER A 50 -27.85 11.38 -1.04
N ASN A 51 -28.60 12.38 -0.61
CA ASN A 51 -28.47 13.80 -0.95
C ASN A 51 -27.72 14.62 0.11
N SER A 52 -27.08 13.94 1.07
CA SER A 52 -26.32 14.58 2.14
C SER A 52 -24.83 14.59 1.84
N SER A 53 -24.16 15.69 2.19
CA SER A 53 -22.69 15.79 2.15
C SER A 53 -21.97 14.70 2.96
N TYR A 54 -22.64 14.09 3.94
CA TYR A 54 -22.10 12.96 4.70
C TYR A 54 -22.01 11.67 3.89
N ALA A 55 -22.91 11.45 2.92
CA ALA A 55 -22.85 10.29 2.04
C ALA A 55 -21.63 10.37 1.11
N ASP A 56 -21.38 11.56 0.54
CA ASP A 56 -20.21 11.81 -0.32
C ASP A 56 -18.89 11.68 0.46
N GLN A 57 -18.84 12.22 1.68
CA GLN A 57 -17.67 12.10 2.55
C GLN A 57 -17.39 10.65 2.95
N ALA A 58 -18.43 9.89 3.31
CA ALA A 58 -18.29 8.49 3.68
C ALA A 58 -17.86 7.62 2.47
N ALA A 59 -18.38 7.91 1.27
CA ALA A 59 -17.92 7.27 0.03
C ALA A 59 -16.46 7.60 -0.29
N ASN A 60 -16.02 8.84 -0.06
CA ASN A 60 -14.61 9.22 -0.24
C ASN A 60 -13.69 8.49 0.75
N GLN A 61 -14.11 8.36 2.01
CA GLN A 61 -13.37 7.60 3.03
C GLN A 61 -13.26 6.12 2.65
N LYS A 62 -14.33 5.53 2.12
CA LYS A 62 -14.30 4.16 1.58
C LYS A 62 -13.26 4.00 0.48
N ASN A 63 -13.23 4.91 -0.49
CA ASN A 63 -12.24 4.89 -1.57
C ASN A 63 -10.79 4.97 -1.04
N GLN A 64 -10.56 5.74 0.03
CA GLN A 64 -9.25 5.79 0.68
C GLN A 64 -8.90 4.44 1.33
N VAL A 65 -9.83 3.83 2.07
CA VAL A 65 -9.62 2.48 2.65
C VAL A 65 -9.30 1.46 1.57
N ASP A 66 -10.07 1.44 0.48
CA ASP A 66 -9.85 0.54 -0.67
C ASP A 66 -8.47 0.75 -1.32
N SER A 67 -7.94 1.98 -1.30
CA SER A 67 -6.59 2.27 -1.80
C SER A 67 -5.51 1.64 -0.90
N HIS A 68 -5.63 1.76 0.43
CA HIS A 68 -4.67 1.18 1.37
C HIS A 68 -4.64 -0.35 1.33
N PHE A 69 -5.80 -1.00 1.20
CA PHE A 69 -5.87 -2.46 1.02
C PHE A 69 -5.20 -2.91 -0.26
N ARG A 70 -5.44 -2.21 -1.38
CA ARG A 70 -4.78 -2.51 -2.67
C ARG A 70 -3.26 -2.29 -2.61
N ARG A 71 -2.81 -1.22 -1.95
CA ARG A 71 -1.39 -0.92 -1.77
C ARG A 71 -0.69 -2.02 -0.96
N SER A 72 -1.30 -2.46 0.14
CA SER A 72 -0.77 -3.53 0.98
C SER A 72 -0.59 -4.82 0.17
N ILE A 73 -1.60 -5.24 -0.59
CA ILE A 73 -1.50 -6.42 -1.49
C ILE A 73 -0.39 -6.26 -2.53
N ALA A 74 -0.29 -5.08 -3.16
CA ALA A 74 0.72 -4.82 -4.17
C ALA A 74 2.15 -4.89 -3.59
N ALA A 75 2.36 -4.51 -2.34
CA ALA A 75 3.66 -4.61 -1.69
C ALA A 75 4.15 -6.05 -1.53
N TYR A 76 3.26 -6.99 -1.19
CA TYR A 76 3.60 -8.42 -1.14
C TYR A 76 3.93 -8.99 -2.52
N HIS A 77 3.18 -8.59 -3.55
CA HIS A 77 3.51 -9.00 -4.92
C HIS A 77 4.82 -8.38 -5.44
N LEU A 78 5.19 -7.18 -4.97
CA LEU A 78 6.44 -6.53 -5.33
C LEU A 78 7.64 -7.15 -4.59
N ALA A 79 7.47 -7.50 -3.31
CA ALA A 79 8.48 -8.18 -2.52
C ALA A 79 8.88 -9.54 -3.11
N THR A 80 7.97 -10.20 -3.85
CA THR A 80 8.22 -11.51 -4.46
C THR A 80 8.51 -11.44 -5.95
N ALA A 81 8.41 -10.25 -6.54
CA ALA A 81 8.69 -10.04 -7.95
C ALA A 81 10.17 -10.28 -8.24
N LYS A 82 10.45 -11.39 -8.95
CA LYS A 82 11.80 -11.75 -9.42
C LYS A 82 12.33 -10.86 -10.55
N THR A 83 11.57 -9.83 -10.96
CA THR A 83 11.92 -8.87 -12.01
C THR A 83 11.78 -7.45 -11.49
N ALA A 84 12.69 -6.56 -11.88
CA ALA A 84 12.81 -5.19 -11.33
C ALA A 84 11.58 -4.26 -11.58
N SER A 85 10.60 -4.70 -12.37
CA SER A 85 9.35 -3.96 -12.58
C SER A 85 8.23 -4.91 -13.04
N PRO A 86 7.53 -5.61 -12.12
CA PRO A 86 6.42 -6.50 -12.46
C PRO A 86 5.19 -5.73 -12.96
N TYR A 87 5.11 -4.43 -12.67
CA TYR A 87 4.03 -3.54 -13.09
C TYR A 87 4.62 -2.36 -13.85
N GLY A 88 4.90 -2.52 -15.14
CA GLY A 88 5.47 -1.46 -16.00
C GLY A 88 4.56 -0.24 -16.23
N ASN A 89 3.44 -0.11 -15.51
CA ASN A 89 2.51 1.01 -15.61
C ASN A 89 1.79 1.28 -14.27
N ILE A 90 2.53 1.74 -13.26
CA ILE A 90 2.02 2.02 -11.90
C ILE A 90 1.39 3.41 -11.78
N THR A 91 1.57 4.28 -12.78
CA THR A 91 1.15 5.69 -12.76
C THR A 91 -0.38 5.89 -12.66
N SER A 92 -1.20 4.85 -12.83
CA SER A 92 -2.66 4.94 -12.64
C SER A 92 -3.20 4.23 -11.38
N ILE A 93 -2.39 3.41 -10.69
CA ILE A 93 -2.87 2.55 -9.58
C ILE A 93 -2.38 3.05 -8.22
N VAL A 94 -1.20 3.67 -8.16
CA VAL A 94 -0.57 4.09 -6.90
C VAL A 94 0.03 5.48 -7.10
N SER A 95 -0.38 6.46 -6.27
CA SER A 95 0.37 7.72 -6.19
C SER A 95 1.80 7.40 -5.73
N LEU A 96 2.78 7.67 -6.61
CA LEU A 96 4.21 7.41 -6.40
C LEU A 96 4.80 8.19 -5.22
N ASP A 97 4.07 9.20 -4.72
CA ASP A 97 4.43 10.01 -3.56
C ASP A 97 4.61 9.19 -2.27
N ALA A 98 3.90 8.06 -2.16
CA ALA A 98 4.03 7.15 -1.02
C ALA A 98 5.27 6.23 -1.08
N LEU A 99 6.00 6.17 -2.21
CA LEU A 99 7.17 5.32 -2.40
C LEU A 99 8.51 6.06 -2.18
N ALA A 100 8.48 7.39 -2.06
CA ALA A 100 9.69 8.23 -2.02
C ALA A 100 10.30 8.43 -0.62
N ILE A 101 9.78 7.79 0.44
CA ILE A 101 10.20 8.07 1.83
C ILE A 101 11.41 7.26 2.35
N GLY A 102 12.08 6.47 1.50
CA GLY A 102 13.06 5.47 1.96
C GLY A 102 14.53 5.65 1.56
N THR A 103 14.86 6.41 0.52
CA THR A 103 16.22 6.36 -0.06
C THR A 103 16.66 7.75 -0.50
N ASP A 104 17.24 8.50 0.42
CA ASP A 104 18.48 9.24 0.15
C ASP A 104 19.06 9.80 1.46
N LYS A 105 19.93 8.99 2.08
CA LYS A 105 20.98 9.51 2.95
C LYS A 105 22.28 8.76 2.69
N SER A 106 22.75 8.79 1.45
CA SER A 106 24.18 8.62 1.16
C SER A 106 24.84 9.99 1.17
N SER A 107 25.31 10.40 2.35
CA SER A 107 26.33 11.44 2.46
C SER A 107 27.63 10.88 1.90
N ASP A 108 27.88 11.15 0.63
CA ASP A 108 29.13 10.82 -0.06
C ASP A 108 30.20 11.83 0.38
N ASP A 109 31.08 11.38 1.27
CA ASP A 109 32.32 12.05 1.63
C ASP A 109 33.39 11.62 0.62
N SER A 110 33.74 12.52 -0.31
CA SER A 110 34.94 12.38 -1.12
C SER A 110 35.61 13.74 -1.33
N SER A 111 36.45 14.11 -0.36
CA SER A 111 37.40 15.21 -0.51
C SER A 111 38.84 14.70 -0.42
N ALA A 112 39.47 14.46 -1.58
CA ALA A 112 40.92 14.41 -1.84
C ALA A 112 41.11 14.14 -3.36
N SER A 113 42.00 14.74 -4.16
CA SER A 113 43.20 15.57 -3.95
C SER A 113 43.75 16.10 -5.31
N SER A 114 44.42 17.26 -5.25
CA SER A 114 45.60 17.74 -6.02
C SER A 114 45.58 18.14 -7.51
N SER A 115 45.97 19.41 -7.70
CA SER A 115 47.04 19.96 -8.56
C SER A 115 46.88 20.00 -10.09
N ASN A 116 46.78 21.22 -10.62
CA ASN A 116 47.85 21.81 -11.44
C ASN A 116 47.83 23.35 -11.32
#